data_AF-A0A449B121-F1
#
_entry.id   AF-A0A449B121-F1
#
_cell.length_a   1.000
_cell.length_b   1.000
_cell.length_c   1.000
_cell.angle_alpha   90.00
_cell.angle_beta   90.00
_cell.angle_gamma   90.00
#
_symmetry.space_group_name_H-M   'P 1'
#
loop_
_entity.id
_entity.type
_entity.pdbx_description
1 polymer ?
#
loop_
_entity_poly.entity_id
_entity_poly.type
_entity_poly.pdbx_seq_one_letter_code
_entity_poly.pdbx_strand_id
1 'polypeptide(L)'
;MLKKDLYKILKNKKFKFFINKDEPLNIYFDYPKDYDVVSYILSFIKLEIGKISELIPSSKTIIQPYISQVFPDVFSEKIIVKIVDPIRTFYDKLIILHAEAKRTNGNYKKRYSRHYYDVYKMLESDIKNKSLENFELLKSVIEFKKKFYRSSFPQYDEIYQGKLKLVPSTEVINFYKEDYKKWKKWFLERLLVLIKSLKN
;
A
#
# COMPACT_ATOMS: atom_id res chain seq x y z
N MET A 1 -24.74 5.59 -6.05
CA MET A 1 -24.56 4.13 -6.14
C MET A 1 -24.10 3.56 -4.79
N LEU A 2 -22.82 3.71 -4.40
CA LEU A 2 -22.23 3.19 -3.13
C LEU A 2 -23.09 3.36 -1.86
N LYS A 3 -23.59 4.59 -1.60
CA LYS A 3 -24.42 4.87 -0.41
C LYS A 3 -25.70 4.03 -0.38
N LYS A 4 -26.36 3.84 -1.53
CA LYS A 4 -27.60 3.07 -1.67
C LYS A 4 -27.35 1.58 -1.43
N ASP A 5 -26.25 1.05 -1.96
CA ASP A 5 -25.90 -0.36 -1.81
C ASP A 5 -25.51 -0.68 -0.36
N LEU A 6 -24.74 0.20 0.28
CA LEU A 6 -24.39 0.06 1.69
C LEU A 6 -25.57 0.26 2.64
N TYR A 7 -26.57 1.09 2.31
CA TYR A 7 -27.79 1.16 3.11
C TYR A 7 -28.54 -0.17 3.15
N LYS A 8 -28.53 -0.94 2.06
CA LYS A 8 -29.17 -2.28 2.05
C LYS A 8 -28.44 -3.25 2.98
N ILE A 9 -27.11 -3.16 3.04
CA ILE A 9 -26.26 -4.06 3.83
C ILE A 9 -26.24 -3.65 5.31
N LEU A 10 -25.97 -2.38 5.59
CA LEU A 10 -25.76 -1.83 6.93
C LEU A 10 -27.07 -1.42 7.62
N LYS A 11 -28.18 -1.37 6.88
CA LYS A 11 -29.54 -1.10 7.38
C LYS A 11 -29.57 0.14 8.28
N ASN A 12 -29.87 -0.05 9.57
CA ASN A 12 -30.09 0.99 10.57
C ASN A 12 -28.79 1.52 11.19
N LYS A 13 -27.63 0.98 10.83
CA LYS A 13 -26.36 1.45 11.39
C LYS A 13 -25.99 2.83 10.81
N LYS A 14 -25.50 3.72 11.67
CA LYS A 14 -25.02 5.05 11.25
C LYS A 14 -23.68 4.93 10.53
N PHE A 15 -23.59 5.49 9.33
CA PHE A 15 -22.34 5.61 8.57
C PHE A 15 -22.35 6.91 7.76
N LYS A 16 -21.16 7.42 7.40
CA LYS A 16 -21.04 8.60 6.53
C LYS A 16 -19.92 8.47 5.52
N PHE A 17 -20.14 9.07 4.37
CA PHE A 17 -19.11 9.34 3.38
C PHE A 17 -18.78 10.83 3.42
N PHE A 18 -17.50 11.18 3.35
CA PHE A 18 -17.07 12.57 3.24
C PHE A 18 -15.81 12.68 2.41
N ILE A 19 -15.54 13.90 1.93
CA ILE A 19 -14.33 14.26 1.19
C ILE A 19 -13.60 15.30 2.03
N ASN A 20 -12.28 15.13 2.18
CA ASN A 20 -11.44 16.14 2.81
C ASN A 20 -11.05 17.18 1.75
N LYS A 21 -11.16 18.48 2.07
CA LYS A 21 -10.81 19.58 1.16
C LYS A 21 -9.34 19.53 0.74
N ASP A 22 -8.45 19.09 1.64
CA ASP A 22 -7.01 18.97 1.35
C ASP A 22 -6.69 17.79 0.43
N GLU A 23 -7.62 16.83 0.32
CA GLU A 23 -7.45 15.61 -0.47
C GLU A 23 -8.72 15.30 -1.29
N PRO A 24 -9.05 16.14 -2.29
CA PRO A 24 -10.35 16.11 -2.95
C PRO A 24 -10.60 14.85 -3.79
N LEU A 25 -9.56 14.06 -4.08
CA LEU A 25 -9.64 12.80 -4.83
C LEU A 25 -9.89 11.57 -3.96
N ASN A 26 -9.92 11.76 -2.63
CA ASN A 26 -10.06 10.66 -1.67
C ASN A 26 -11.45 10.68 -1.04
N ILE A 27 -12.09 9.52 -1.04
CA ILE A 27 -13.37 9.32 -0.37
C ILE A 27 -13.10 8.66 0.98
N TYR A 28 -13.66 9.24 2.03
CA TYR A 28 -13.55 8.70 3.39
C TYR A 28 -14.87 8.05 3.79
N PHE A 29 -14.80 6.80 4.21
CA PHE A 29 -15.93 6.02 4.69
C PHE A 29 -15.82 5.82 6.20
N ASP A 30 -16.63 6.55 6.95
CA ASP A 30 -16.80 6.34 8.38
C ASP A 30 -17.82 5.21 8.59
N TYR A 31 -17.29 4.02 8.86
CA TYR A 31 -18.07 2.80 9.04
C TYR A 31 -18.68 2.71 10.44
N PRO A 32 -19.78 1.95 10.61
CA PRO A 32 -20.35 1.70 11.93
C PRO A 32 -19.37 0.94 12.84
N LYS A 33 -19.29 1.33 14.10
CA LYS A 33 -18.37 0.75 15.09
C LYS A 33 -19.14 0.37 16.33
N ASP A 34 -18.85 -0.81 16.84
CA ASP A 34 -19.36 -1.30 18.12
C ASP A 34 -18.23 -1.25 19.19
N TYR A 35 -17.27 -0.33 19.03
CA TYR A 35 -16.14 -0.09 19.93
C TYR A 35 -15.89 1.42 20.08
N ASP A 36 -15.33 1.83 21.22
CA ASP A 36 -14.97 3.22 21.47
C ASP A 36 -13.93 3.72 20.47
N VAL A 37 -14.16 4.89 19.88
CA VAL A 37 -13.23 5.49 18.91
C VAL A 37 -11.94 5.86 19.62
N VAL A 38 -10.96 4.98 19.54
CA VAL A 38 -9.63 5.23 20.09
C VAL A 38 -8.83 6.11 19.13
N SER A 39 -8.24 7.20 19.65
CA SER A 39 -7.63 8.30 18.89
C SER A 39 -6.57 7.89 17.86
N TYR A 40 -5.98 6.71 18.01
CA TYR A 40 -4.92 6.22 17.14
C TYR A 40 -5.36 5.13 16.17
N ILE A 41 -6.60 4.64 16.13
CA ILE A 41 -7.09 3.81 15.01
C ILE A 41 -7.73 4.77 13.99
N LEU A 42 -7.39 4.63 12.70
CA LEU A 42 -8.12 5.38 11.67
C LEU A 42 -9.57 4.90 11.71
N SER A 43 -10.46 5.76 12.17
CA SER A 43 -11.88 5.47 12.35
C SER A 43 -12.66 5.46 11.03
N PHE A 44 -11.95 5.41 9.90
CA PHE A 44 -12.49 5.49 8.56
C PHE A 44 -11.67 4.64 7.58
N ILE A 45 -12.34 4.14 6.56
CA ILE A 45 -11.72 3.52 5.39
C ILE A 45 -11.49 4.64 4.37
N LYS A 46 -10.22 4.86 4.02
CA LYS A 46 -9.84 5.82 2.96
C LYS A 46 -9.81 5.10 1.62
N LEU A 47 -10.61 5.57 0.67
CA LEU A 47 -10.65 5.10 -0.71
C LEU A 47 -9.92 6.13 -1.57
N GLU A 48 -8.69 5.80 -1.96
CA GLU A 48 -7.86 6.66 -2.82
C GLU A 48 -8.14 6.36 -4.29
N ILE A 49 -8.68 7.34 -5.03
CA ILE A 49 -8.95 7.20 -6.46
C ILE A 49 -7.81 7.86 -7.22
N GLY A 50 -6.91 7.02 -7.75
CA GLY A 50 -5.77 7.50 -8.54
C GLY A 50 -6.24 8.19 -9.83
N LYS A 51 -5.78 9.43 -10.06
CA LYS A 51 -6.02 10.16 -11.32
C LYS A 51 -5.31 9.51 -12.51
N ILE A 52 -4.18 8.85 -12.24
CA ILE A 52 -3.33 8.16 -13.22
C ILE A 52 -2.83 6.87 -12.56
N SER A 53 -3.48 5.75 -12.84
CA SER A 53 -3.00 4.43 -12.43
C SER A 53 -3.20 3.44 -13.57
N GLU A 54 -2.10 2.89 -14.10
CA GLU A 54 -2.19 1.75 -15.00
C GLU A 54 -2.51 0.50 -14.18
N LEU A 55 -3.70 -0.06 -14.40
CA LEU A 55 -4.16 -1.27 -13.73
C LEU A 55 -3.76 -2.54 -14.49
N ILE A 56 -2.72 -2.47 -15.32
CA ILE A 56 -2.32 -3.53 -16.24
C ILE A 56 -0.84 -3.87 -16.01
N PRO A 57 -0.50 -5.17 -15.89
CA PRO A 57 -1.42 -6.30 -15.77
C PRO A 57 -2.22 -6.26 -14.47
N SER A 58 -3.43 -6.85 -14.52
CA SER A 58 -4.26 -7.11 -13.35
C SER A 58 -4.78 -8.53 -13.39
N SER A 59 -4.97 -9.09 -12.20
CA SER A 59 -5.50 -10.44 -12.00
C SER A 59 -6.66 -10.40 -11.01
N LYS A 60 -7.46 -11.46 -10.99
CA LYS A 60 -8.46 -11.68 -9.95
C LYS A 60 -7.84 -12.55 -8.86
N THR A 61 -8.05 -12.19 -7.61
CA THR A 61 -7.65 -13.01 -6.47
C THR A 61 -8.79 -13.14 -5.47
N ILE A 62 -8.78 -14.20 -4.69
CA ILE A 62 -9.72 -14.41 -3.60
C ILE A 62 -9.10 -13.84 -2.33
N ILE A 63 -9.80 -12.92 -1.68
CA ILE A 63 -9.44 -12.42 -0.36
C ILE A 63 -10.38 -13.06 0.67
N GLN A 64 -9.76 -13.56 1.73
CA GLN A 64 -10.44 -14.05 2.92
C GLN A 64 -10.18 -13.08 4.08
N PRO A 65 -11.24 -12.55 4.75
CA PRO A 65 -11.07 -11.69 5.91
C PRO A 65 -10.35 -12.40 7.05
N TYR A 66 -9.46 -11.72 7.77
CA TYR A 66 -8.77 -12.31 8.92
C TYR A 66 -9.72 -12.89 9.98
N ILE A 67 -10.88 -12.24 10.20
CA ILE A 67 -11.86 -12.72 11.19
C ILE A 67 -12.42 -14.10 10.85
N SER A 68 -12.54 -14.43 9.56
CA SER A 68 -12.96 -15.78 9.10
C SER A 68 -11.89 -16.84 9.30
N GLN A 69 -10.62 -16.46 9.50
CA GLN A 69 -9.56 -17.40 9.84
C GLN A 69 -9.58 -17.73 11.34
N VAL A 70 -10.05 -16.80 12.17
CA VAL A 70 -10.14 -16.95 13.64
C VAL A 70 -11.47 -17.59 14.04
N PHE A 71 -12.56 -17.21 13.38
CA PHE A 71 -13.92 -17.69 13.66
C PHE A 71 -14.58 -18.26 12.39
N PRO A 72 -14.08 -19.38 11.85
CA PRO A 72 -14.53 -19.93 10.58
C PRO A 72 -15.99 -20.40 10.60
N ASP A 73 -16.53 -20.78 11.76
CA ASP A 73 -17.92 -21.23 11.91
C ASP A 73 -18.92 -20.07 11.85
N VAL A 74 -18.46 -18.84 12.08
CA VAL A 74 -19.29 -17.63 12.12
C VAL A 74 -19.10 -16.79 10.84
N PHE A 75 -17.87 -16.72 10.35
CA PHE A 75 -17.51 -15.98 9.14
C PHE A 75 -16.86 -16.91 8.14
N SER A 76 -17.47 -17.05 6.97
CA SER A 76 -16.99 -17.93 5.89
C SER A 76 -16.82 -17.20 4.56
N GLU A 77 -16.95 -15.87 4.56
CA GLU A 77 -17.00 -15.09 3.34
C GLU A 77 -15.64 -15.05 2.63
N LYS A 78 -15.68 -15.27 1.33
CA LYS A 78 -14.56 -15.08 0.41
C LYS A 78 -15.02 -14.13 -0.68
N ILE A 79 -14.22 -13.11 -0.95
CA ILE A 79 -14.52 -12.13 -2.01
C ILE A 79 -13.50 -12.23 -3.13
N ILE A 80 -13.97 -12.21 -4.37
CA ILE A 80 -13.11 -12.11 -5.54
C ILE A 80 -12.88 -10.63 -5.81
N VAL A 81 -11.62 -10.21 -5.78
CA VAL A 81 -11.23 -8.83 -6.08
C VAL A 81 -10.31 -8.79 -7.28
N LYS A 82 -10.41 -7.72 -8.07
CA LYS A 82 -9.43 -7.41 -9.10
C LYS A 82 -8.28 -6.64 -8.47
N ILE A 83 -7.06 -7.15 -8.62
CA ILE A 83 -5.83 -6.52 -8.12
C ILE A 83 -4.92 -6.16 -9.28
N VAL A 84 -4.07 -5.16 -9.08
CA VAL A 84 -2.88 -4.98 -9.92
C VAL A 84 -1.96 -6.17 -9.67
N ASP A 85 -1.34 -6.70 -10.72
CA ASP A 85 -0.47 -7.84 -10.58
C ASP A 85 0.67 -7.55 -9.57
N PRO A 86 0.98 -8.48 -8.65
CA PRO A 86 2.08 -8.29 -7.72
C PRO A 86 3.44 -8.02 -8.40
N ILE A 87 3.71 -8.57 -9.59
CA ILE A 87 4.96 -8.30 -10.32
C ILE A 87 5.02 -6.84 -10.76
N ARG A 88 3.90 -6.29 -11.24
CA ARG A 88 3.80 -4.86 -11.59
C ARG A 88 4.07 -3.99 -10.37
N THR A 89 3.44 -4.32 -9.25
CA THR A 89 3.63 -3.63 -7.96
C THR A 89 5.09 -3.70 -7.50
N PHE A 90 5.76 -4.83 -7.73
CA PHE A 90 7.17 -5.03 -7.40
C PHE A 90 8.07 -4.06 -8.17
N TYR A 91 7.92 -3.99 -9.50
CA TYR A 91 8.69 -3.06 -10.33
C TYR A 91 8.41 -1.59 -9.98
N ASP A 92 7.14 -1.23 -9.72
CA ASP A 92 6.78 0.10 -9.23
C ASP A 92 7.55 0.45 -7.94
N LYS A 93 7.69 -0.50 -7.00
CA LYS A 93 8.46 -0.30 -5.77
C LYS A 93 9.97 -0.25 -6.03
N LEU A 94 10.53 -1.08 -6.92
CA LEU A 94 11.96 -1.02 -7.26
C LEU A 94 12.34 0.34 -7.84
N ILE A 95 11.50 0.91 -8.70
CA ILE A 95 11.70 2.26 -9.25
C ILE A 95 11.67 3.32 -8.13
N ILE A 96 10.73 3.20 -7.17
CA ILE A 96 10.69 4.09 -6.00
C ILE A 96 11.98 3.98 -5.18
N LEU A 97 12.42 2.76 -4.85
CA LEU A 97 13.63 2.54 -4.08
C LEU A 97 14.88 3.04 -4.81
N HIS A 98 14.93 2.88 -6.13
CA HIS A 98 16.02 3.39 -6.95
C HIS A 98 16.12 4.92 -6.90
N ALA A 99 14.99 5.60 -7.05
CA ALA A 99 14.94 7.06 -6.95
C ALA A 99 15.37 7.53 -5.56
N GLU A 100 14.94 6.86 -4.49
CA GLU A 100 15.34 7.23 -3.11
C GLU A 100 16.81 6.88 -2.82
N ALA A 101 17.35 5.79 -3.35
CA ALA A 101 18.75 5.42 -3.20
C ALA A 101 19.73 6.36 -3.91
N LYS A 102 19.22 7.16 -4.84
CA LYS A 102 19.96 8.21 -5.56
C LYS A 102 19.68 9.61 -5.04
N ARG A 103 18.76 9.76 -4.08
CA ARG A 103 18.43 11.07 -3.52
C ARG A 103 19.59 11.56 -2.65
N THR A 104 20.13 12.73 -3.01
CA THR A 104 21.26 13.38 -2.31
C THR A 104 20.89 14.75 -1.74
N ASN A 105 19.66 15.22 -1.94
CA ASN A 105 19.24 16.56 -1.56
C ASN A 105 18.77 16.70 -0.10
N GLY A 106 19.00 15.69 0.75
CA GLY A 106 18.58 15.67 2.16
C GLY A 106 17.06 15.62 2.39
N ASN A 107 16.22 15.75 1.35
CA ASN A 107 14.76 15.80 1.47
C ASN A 107 14.16 14.39 1.40
N TYR A 108 14.42 13.60 2.44
CA TYR A 108 13.94 12.22 2.54
C TYR A 108 12.47 12.16 2.95
N LYS A 109 11.69 11.37 2.22
CA LYS A 109 10.25 11.25 2.46
C LYS A 109 9.95 10.39 3.69
N LYS A 110 9.08 10.86 4.58
CA LYS A 110 8.57 10.07 5.71
C LYS A 110 7.65 8.95 5.24
N ARG A 111 7.55 7.87 6.02
CA ARG A 111 6.78 6.63 5.76
C ARG A 111 7.26 5.86 4.52
N TYR A 112 8.50 6.06 4.08
CA TYR A 112 9.06 5.34 2.93
C TYR A 112 9.83 4.08 3.32
N SER A 113 10.16 3.91 4.61
CA SER A 113 10.67 2.63 5.14
C SER A 113 9.77 1.43 4.82
N ARG A 114 8.45 1.63 4.72
CA ARG A 114 7.50 0.60 4.30
C ARG A 114 7.77 0.07 2.88
N HIS A 115 8.26 0.90 1.96
CA HIS A 115 8.57 0.45 0.60
C HIS A 115 9.73 -0.53 0.59
N TYR A 116 10.75 -0.30 1.44
CA TYR A 116 11.83 -1.25 1.66
C TYR A 116 11.32 -2.56 2.27
N TYR A 117 10.46 -2.48 3.29
CA TYR A 117 9.84 -3.66 3.90
C TYR A 117 9.01 -4.46 2.90
N ASP A 118 8.22 -3.80 2.07
CA ASP A 118 7.40 -4.45 1.05
C ASP A 118 8.28 -5.17 0.02
N VAL A 119 9.34 -4.54 -0.49
CA VAL A 119 10.28 -5.18 -1.44
C VAL A 119 10.97 -6.37 -0.80
N TYR A 120 11.40 -6.25 0.46
CA TYR A 120 11.96 -7.37 1.22
C TYR A 120 10.97 -8.55 1.27
N LYS A 121 9.71 -8.30 1.64
CA LYS A 121 8.67 -9.35 1.69
C LYS A 121 8.34 -9.97 0.33
N MET A 122 8.36 -9.17 -0.74
CA MET A 122 8.14 -9.67 -2.09
C MET A 122 9.31 -10.52 -2.60
N LEU A 123 10.54 -10.19 -2.20
CA LEU A 123 11.73 -11.00 -2.50
C LEU A 123 11.74 -12.33 -1.74
N GLU A 124 11.04 -12.43 -0.61
CA GLU A 124 10.81 -13.70 0.12
C GLU A 124 9.74 -14.59 -0.54
N SER A 125 9.05 -14.13 -1.60
CA SER A 125 8.02 -14.90 -2.30
C SER A 125 8.46 -15.31 -3.71
N ASP A 126 7.59 -16.05 -4.40
CA ASP A 126 7.70 -16.41 -5.81
C ASP A 126 7.89 -15.22 -6.77
N ILE A 127 7.57 -14.00 -6.33
CA ILE A 127 7.75 -12.77 -7.10
C ILE A 127 9.22 -12.55 -7.46
N LYS A 128 10.16 -12.97 -6.61
CA LYS A 128 11.59 -12.91 -6.94
C LYS A 128 11.89 -13.57 -8.28
N ASN A 129 11.51 -14.84 -8.44
CA ASN A 129 11.80 -15.61 -9.66
C ASN A 129 10.98 -15.10 -10.84
N LYS A 130 9.68 -14.86 -10.64
CA LYS A 130 8.80 -14.31 -11.68
C LYS A 130 9.31 -12.96 -12.20
N SER A 131 9.88 -12.11 -11.35
CA SER A 131 10.43 -10.82 -11.76
C SER A 131 11.69 -10.94 -12.63
N LEU A 132 12.42 -12.06 -12.55
CA LEU A 132 13.56 -12.34 -13.44
C LEU A 132 13.11 -12.87 -14.80
N GLU A 133 11.89 -13.42 -14.90
CA GLU A 133 11.33 -13.93 -16.14
C GLU A 133 10.53 -12.86 -16.92
N ASN A 134 10.19 -11.73 -16.27
CA ASN A 134 9.24 -10.74 -16.79
C ASN A 134 9.87 -9.34 -17.04
N PHE A 135 11.10 -9.28 -17.54
CA PHE A 135 11.80 -8.01 -17.78
C PHE A 135 11.08 -7.06 -18.76
N GLU A 136 10.33 -7.57 -19.73
CA GLU A 136 9.53 -6.73 -20.63
C GLU A 136 8.45 -5.93 -19.89
N LEU A 137 7.88 -6.48 -18.82
CA LEU A 137 6.95 -5.76 -17.96
C LEU A 137 7.65 -4.60 -17.24
N LEU A 138 8.88 -4.79 -16.75
CA LEU A 138 9.65 -3.68 -16.16
C LEU A 138 9.83 -2.53 -17.16
N LYS A 139 10.13 -2.83 -18.43
CA LYS A 139 10.24 -1.81 -19.48
C LYS A 139 8.92 -1.06 -19.64
N SER A 140 7.79 -1.76 -19.72
CA SER A 140 6.49 -1.11 -19.86
C SER A 140 6.13 -0.23 -18.64
N VAL A 141 6.49 -0.66 -17.41
CA VAL A 141 6.32 0.17 -16.20
C VAL A 141 7.12 1.47 -16.33
N ILE A 142 8.38 1.38 -16.76
CA ILE A 142 9.27 2.53 -16.91
C ILE A 142 8.72 3.49 -17.98
N GLU A 143 8.31 2.99 -19.14
CA GLU A 143 7.77 3.84 -20.21
C GLU A 143 6.46 4.53 -19.78
N PHE A 144 5.59 3.82 -19.06
CA PHE A 144 4.43 4.45 -18.43
C PHE A 144 4.85 5.56 -17.47
N LYS A 145 5.83 5.33 -16.60
CA LYS A 145 6.32 6.33 -15.64
C LYS A 145 6.91 7.56 -16.33
N LYS A 146 7.72 7.38 -17.38
CA LYS A 146 8.30 8.47 -18.20
C LYS A 146 7.21 9.36 -18.80
N LYS A 147 6.13 8.76 -19.29
CA LYS A 147 5.00 9.49 -19.91
C LYS A 147 4.20 10.31 -18.90
N PHE A 148 3.94 9.78 -17.70
CA PHE A 148 2.98 10.37 -16.75
C PHE A 148 3.62 11.09 -15.55
N TYR A 149 4.88 10.80 -15.21
CA TYR A 149 5.56 11.39 -14.06
C TYR A 149 6.88 12.04 -14.48
N ARG A 150 6.91 13.37 -14.50
CA ARG A 150 8.14 14.15 -14.71
C ARG A 150 8.98 14.12 -13.43
N SER A 151 9.87 13.14 -13.32
CA SER A 151 10.90 13.10 -12.26
C SER A 151 12.23 12.66 -12.86
N SER A 152 13.29 13.43 -12.59
CA SER A 152 14.66 13.10 -13.01
C SER A 152 15.36 12.10 -12.09
N PHE A 153 14.87 11.93 -10.84
CA PHE A 153 15.51 11.08 -9.84
C PHE A 153 15.59 9.59 -10.21
N PRO A 154 14.58 8.98 -10.84
CA PRO A 154 14.63 7.56 -11.14
C PRO A 154 15.63 7.19 -12.25
N GLN A 155 16.20 8.17 -12.98
CA GLN A 155 17.20 8.00 -14.05
C GLN A 155 17.02 6.68 -14.80
N TYR A 156 15.83 6.50 -15.39
CA TYR A 156 15.34 5.21 -15.85
C TYR A 156 16.28 4.46 -16.79
N ASP A 157 17.10 5.19 -17.55
CA ASP A 157 18.05 4.61 -18.49
C ASP A 157 19.17 3.81 -17.79
N GLU A 158 19.51 4.13 -16.55
CA GLU A 158 20.41 3.31 -15.73
C GLU A 158 19.79 1.96 -15.35
N ILE A 159 18.48 1.91 -15.12
CA ILE A 159 17.77 0.66 -14.81
C ILE A 159 17.88 -0.29 -16.02
N TYR A 160 17.77 0.24 -17.24
CA TYR A 160 17.99 -0.53 -18.47
C TYR A 160 19.42 -1.03 -18.64
N GLN A 161 20.41 -0.32 -18.08
CA GLN A 161 21.82 -0.74 -18.08
C GLN A 161 22.17 -1.72 -16.95
N GLY A 162 21.18 -2.22 -16.19
CA GLY A 162 21.41 -3.11 -15.05
C GLY A 162 21.99 -2.40 -13.83
N LYS A 163 22.00 -1.06 -13.80
CA LYS A 163 22.52 -0.25 -12.68
C LYS A 163 21.44 0.04 -11.63
N LEU A 164 20.57 -0.94 -11.36
CA LEU A 164 19.51 -0.82 -10.36
C LEU A 164 20.12 -0.67 -8.96
N LYS A 165 20.17 0.57 -8.47
CA LYS A 165 20.53 0.88 -7.08
C LYS A 165 19.33 0.70 -6.15
N LEU A 166 19.45 -0.11 -5.10
CA LEU A 166 18.41 -0.27 -4.06
C LEU A 166 18.89 0.17 -2.69
N VAL A 167 20.17 -0.02 -2.39
CA VAL A 167 20.78 0.36 -1.11
C VAL A 167 21.15 1.85 -1.16
N PRO A 168 20.55 2.69 -0.30
CA PRO A 168 20.85 4.12 -0.27
C PRO A 168 22.12 4.38 0.57
N SER A 169 22.54 5.65 0.68
CA SER A 169 23.69 6.01 1.54
C SER A 169 23.42 5.72 3.02
N THR A 170 24.47 5.60 3.84
CA THR A 170 24.35 5.37 5.29
C THR A 170 23.47 6.41 5.99
N GLU A 171 23.53 7.67 5.57
CA GLU A 171 22.68 8.75 6.06
C GLU A 171 21.19 8.44 5.84
N VAL A 172 20.82 8.07 4.60
CA VAL A 172 19.45 7.70 4.24
C VAL A 172 19.00 6.44 4.96
N ILE A 173 19.89 5.45 5.12
CA ILE A 173 19.62 4.25 5.91
C ILE A 173 19.25 4.63 7.34
N ASN A 174 20.02 5.52 7.97
CA ASN A 174 19.75 5.96 9.34
C ASN A 174 18.43 6.73 9.43
N PHE A 175 18.12 7.58 8.46
CA PHE A 175 16.82 8.24 8.38
C PHE A 175 15.67 7.22 8.30
N TYR A 176 15.76 6.23 7.41
CA TYR A 176 14.70 5.22 7.27
C TYR A 176 14.63 4.21 8.41
N LYS A 177 15.71 3.98 9.16
CA LYS A 177 15.66 3.22 10.42
C LYS A 177 14.78 3.92 11.44
N GLU A 178 14.95 5.23 11.61
CA GLU A 178 14.10 6.02 12.52
C GLU A 178 12.66 6.13 12.02
N ASP A 179 12.46 6.27 10.71
CA ASP A 179 11.14 6.19 10.08
C ASP A 179 10.46 4.84 10.36
N TYR A 180 11.20 3.73 10.24
CA TYR A 180 10.70 2.39 10.49
C TYR A 180 10.34 2.17 11.97
N LYS A 181 11.18 2.64 12.91
CA LYS A 181 10.89 2.56 14.34
C LYS A 181 9.58 3.29 14.68
N LYS A 182 9.39 4.49 14.14
CA LYS A 182 8.15 5.27 14.33
C LYS A 182 6.95 4.53 13.77
N TRP A 183 7.08 3.97 12.56
CA TRP A 183 6.03 3.18 11.93
C TRP A 183 5.70 1.89 12.72
N LYS A 184 6.71 1.13 13.14
CA LYS A 184 6.55 -0.11 13.92
C LYS A 184 5.91 0.15 15.27
N LYS A 185 6.35 1.18 15.99
CA LYS A 185 5.74 1.61 17.26
C LYS A 185 4.26 1.90 17.06
N TRP A 186 3.93 2.74 16.08
CA TRP A 186 2.56 3.07 15.73
C TRP A 186 1.72 1.84 15.33
N PHE A 187 2.31 0.88 14.61
CA PHE A 187 1.64 -0.36 14.21
C PHE A 187 1.35 -1.27 15.42
N LEU A 188 2.33 -1.48 16.31
CA LEU A 188 2.19 -2.33 17.49
C LEU A 188 1.24 -1.74 18.53
N GLU A 189 1.30 -0.44 18.77
CA GLU A 189 0.37 0.26 19.66
C GLU A 189 -1.08 0.09 19.19
N ARG A 190 -1.32 0.11 17.88
CA ARG A 190 -2.64 -0.20 17.30
C ARG A 190 -3.06 -1.65 17.51
N LEU A 191 -2.16 -2.61 17.30
CA LEU A 191 -2.46 -4.04 17.40
C LEU A 191 -2.80 -4.46 18.83
N LEU A 192 -2.03 -3.99 19.82
CA LEU A 192 -2.25 -4.34 21.23
C LEU A 192 -3.62 -3.88 21.75
N VAL A 193 -4.13 -2.78 21.22
CA VAL A 193 -5.39 -2.19 21.65
C VAL A 193 -6.58 -2.88 20.98
N LEU A 194 -6.45 -3.25 19.70
CA LEU A 194 -7.40 -4.15 19.04
C LEU A 194 -7.57 -5.46 19.81
N ILE A 195 -6.47 -6.04 20.31
CA ILE A 195 -6.53 -7.27 21.12
C ILE A 195 -7.23 -7.01 22.46
N LYS A 196 -7.03 -5.85 23.09
CA LYS A 196 -7.71 -5.48 24.34
C LYS A 196 -9.21 -5.24 24.15
N SER A 197 -9.63 -4.61 23.05
CA SER A 197 -11.05 -4.35 22.76
C SER A 197 -11.83 -5.61 22.38
N LEU A 198 -11.16 -6.71 22.00
CA LEU A 198 -11.78 -7.99 21.70
C LEU A 198 -11.97 -8.89 22.94
N LYS A 199 -11.41 -8.49 24.10
CA LYS A 199 -11.48 -9.24 25.36
C LYS A 199 -12.49 -8.68 26.36
N ASN A 200 -13.14 -7.57 26.02
CA ASN A 200 -14.24 -6.94 26.76
C ASN A 200 -15.52 -7.05 25.92
#